data_AF-A0A378B3Y1-F1
#
_entry.id   AF-A0A378B3Y1-F1
#
_cell.length_a   1.000
_cell.length_b   1.000
_cell.length_c   1.000
_cell.angle_alpha   90.00
_cell.angle_beta   90.00
_cell.angle_gamma   90.00
#
_symmetry.space_group_name_H-M   'P 1'
#
loop_
_entity.id
_entity.type
_entity.pdbx_description
1 polymer ?
#
loop_
_entity_poly.entity_id
_entity_poly.type
_entity_poly.pdbx_seq_one_letter_code
_entity_poly.pdbx_strand_id
1 'polypeptide(L)'
;MPVCTPYYARQLQLTSNPASLRHCTLLHDRQAWSNDSGTDEWFSWAQQFGIELPQSSGIGFDRSDLAVIAAMNHVGVAMGRKRLVQKRLESGELIAPFGDMTLKCHQHYYVTTLPGRQWPKIDAFIEWLHSLT
;
A
#
# COMPACT_ATOMS: atom_id res chain seq x y z
N MET A 1 -3.89 -0.27 1.82
CA MET A 1 -4.76 -1.31 2.41
C MET A 1 -3.88 -2.48 2.79
N PRO A 2 -4.09 -3.14 3.94
CA PRO A 2 -3.22 -4.24 4.33
C PRO A 2 -3.39 -5.43 3.39
N VAL A 3 -2.28 -6.04 3.00
CA VAL A 3 -2.23 -7.24 2.17
C VAL A 3 -1.18 -8.21 2.68
N CYS A 4 -1.49 -9.51 2.58
CA CYS A 4 -0.56 -10.59 2.87
C CYS A 4 -0.97 -11.83 2.07
N THR A 5 -0.16 -12.89 2.14
CA THR A 5 -0.52 -14.18 1.52
C THR A 5 -1.63 -14.88 2.30
N PRO A 6 -2.45 -15.73 1.63
CA PRO A 6 -3.42 -16.60 2.30
C PRO A 6 -2.78 -17.51 3.36
N TYR A 7 -1.53 -17.91 3.15
CA TYR A 7 -0.76 -18.70 4.11
C TYR A 7 -0.53 -17.93 5.42
N TYR A 8 0.04 -16.73 5.35
CA TYR A 8 0.33 -15.91 6.53
C TYR A 8 -0.94 -15.54 7.31
N ALA A 9 -2.00 -15.17 6.59
CA ALA A 9 -3.29 -14.84 7.20
C ALA A 9 -3.90 -16.01 7.97
N ARG A 10 -3.80 -17.25 7.44
CA ARG A 10 -4.31 -18.45 8.13
C ARG A 10 -3.54 -18.77 9.38
N GLN A 11 -2.21 -18.63 9.37
CA GLN A 11 -1.37 -18.91 10.54
C GLN A 11 -1.72 -18.01 11.74
N LEU A 12 -2.08 -16.75 11.48
CA LEU A 12 -2.42 -15.77 12.52
C LEU A 12 -3.93 -15.49 12.64
N GLN A 13 -4.77 -16.21 11.88
CA GLN A 13 -6.22 -16.06 11.84
C GLN A 13 -6.70 -14.62 11.55
N LEU A 14 -5.98 -13.89 10.69
CA LEU A 14 -6.20 -12.45 10.49
C LEU A 14 -7.58 -12.10 9.93
N THR A 15 -8.19 -13.01 9.16
CA THR A 15 -9.53 -12.81 8.59
C THR A 15 -10.65 -12.92 9.62
N SER A 16 -10.43 -13.69 10.69
CA SER A 16 -11.44 -13.95 11.73
C SER A 16 -11.19 -13.15 13.00
N ASN A 17 -9.96 -12.69 13.21
CA ASN A 17 -9.55 -11.93 14.38
C ASN A 17 -8.63 -10.76 13.99
N PRO A 18 -9.18 -9.57 13.71
CA PRO A 18 -8.36 -8.42 13.35
C PRO A 18 -7.34 -8.01 14.43
N ALA A 19 -7.62 -8.30 15.70
CA ALA A 19 -6.69 -8.03 16.81
C ALA A 19 -5.41 -8.87 16.74
N SER A 20 -5.40 -9.96 15.96
CA SER A 20 -4.18 -10.73 15.68
C SER A 20 -3.12 -9.93 14.92
N LEU A 21 -3.46 -8.77 14.34
CA LEU A 21 -2.48 -7.88 13.71
C LEU A 21 -1.33 -7.49 14.65
N ARG A 22 -1.57 -7.41 15.97
CA ARG A 22 -0.54 -7.13 16.98
C ARG A 22 0.57 -8.18 17.06
N HIS A 23 0.38 -9.35 16.46
CA HIS A 23 1.38 -10.42 16.38
C HIS A 23 2.03 -10.51 15.00
N CYS A 24 1.63 -9.66 14.05
CA CYS A 24 2.18 -9.64 12.69
C CYS A 24 3.48 -8.84 12.63
N THR A 25 4.36 -9.25 11.73
CA THR A 25 5.40 -8.37 11.21
C THR A 25 4.78 -7.38 10.25
N LEU A 26 4.78 -6.09 10.61
CA LEU A 26 4.35 -5.03 9.71
C LEU A 26 5.48 -4.67 8.76
N LEU A 27 5.16 -4.62 7.47
CA LEU A 27 6.06 -4.24 6.41
C LEU A 27 5.70 -2.81 5.99
N HIS A 28 6.68 -1.91 6.09
CA HIS A 28 6.51 -0.48 5.92
C HIS A 28 7.17 -0.01 4.63
N ASP A 29 6.48 0.84 3.88
CA ASP A 29 7.10 1.73 2.89
C ASP A 29 7.53 3.01 3.58
N ARG A 30 8.84 3.14 3.87
CA ARG A 30 9.39 4.28 4.62
C ARG A 30 9.33 5.59 3.85
N GLN A 31 9.10 5.53 2.54
CA GLN A 31 8.93 6.70 1.68
C GLN A 31 7.50 6.85 1.18
N ALA A 32 6.53 6.14 1.80
CA ALA A 32 5.14 6.19 1.37
C ALA A 32 4.62 7.63 1.32
N TRP A 33 4.91 8.43 2.36
CA TRP A 33 4.46 9.81 2.53
C TRP A 33 5.64 10.76 2.75
N SER A 34 5.46 12.00 2.30
CA SER A 34 6.49 13.05 2.15
C SER A 34 7.10 13.59 3.45
N ASN A 35 6.95 12.90 4.59
CA ASN A 35 7.51 13.27 5.89
C ASN A 35 7.99 12.00 6.61
N ASP A 36 9.21 11.55 6.28
CA ASP A 36 10.27 10.93 7.10
C ASP A 36 9.98 10.07 8.37
N SER A 37 8.75 9.69 8.71
CA SER A 37 8.47 8.85 9.90
C SER A 37 8.58 7.36 9.61
N GLY A 38 8.49 7.00 8.33
CA GLY A 38 8.52 5.65 7.80
C GLY A 38 7.49 4.66 8.34
N THR A 39 6.48 5.13 9.11
CA THR A 39 5.44 4.28 9.73
C THR A 39 4.02 4.88 9.61
N ASP A 40 3.88 6.10 9.10
CA ASP A 40 2.62 6.86 9.09
C ASP A 40 1.45 6.13 8.41
N GLU A 41 1.72 5.34 7.37
CA GLU A 41 0.67 4.60 6.65
C GLU A 41 -0.07 3.62 7.55
N TRP A 42 0.65 2.91 8.42
CA TRP A 42 0.09 1.95 9.36
C TRP A 42 -0.58 2.68 10.52
N PHE A 43 0.05 3.73 11.04
CA PHE A 43 -0.52 4.53 12.12
C PHE A 43 -1.86 5.15 11.73
N SER A 44 -1.92 5.77 10.55
CA SER A 44 -3.14 6.41 10.05
C SER A 44 -4.24 5.40 9.73
N TRP A 45 -3.87 4.23 9.17
CA TRP A 45 -4.83 3.15 8.95
C TRP A 45 -5.39 2.62 10.27
N ALA A 46 -4.51 2.32 11.24
CA ALA A 46 -4.90 1.84 12.56
C ALA A 46 -5.79 2.84 13.31
N GLN A 47 -5.44 4.13 13.27
CA GLN A 47 -6.23 5.20 13.89
C GLN A 47 -7.62 5.30 13.24
N GLN A 48 -7.70 5.28 11.91
CA GLN A 48 -8.97 5.39 11.19
C GLN A 48 -9.92 4.23 11.53
N PHE A 49 -9.39 3.04 11.80
CA PHE A 49 -10.18 1.83 11.99
C PHE A 49 -10.19 1.30 13.44
N GLY A 50 -9.57 2.00 14.38
CA GLY A 50 -9.53 1.62 15.80
C GLY A 50 -8.81 0.29 16.06
N ILE A 51 -7.78 -0.03 15.27
CA ILE A 51 -6.99 -1.27 15.42
C ILE A 51 -5.68 -0.97 16.16
N GLU A 52 -5.35 -1.82 17.13
CA GLU A 52 -4.06 -1.74 17.83
C GLU A 52 -2.93 -2.30 16.96
N LEU A 53 -1.85 -1.52 16.85
CA LEU A 53 -0.62 -1.93 16.19
C LEU A 53 0.32 -2.67 17.16
N PRO A 54 1.17 -3.59 16.66
CA PRO A 54 2.25 -4.17 17.45
C PRO A 54 3.20 -3.10 18.02
N GLN A 55 3.77 -3.38 19.19
CA GLN A 55 4.77 -2.51 19.82
C GLN A 55 6.14 -2.54 19.10
N SER A 56 6.42 -3.58 18.29
CA SER A 56 7.67 -3.70 17.53
C SER A 56 7.65 -2.90 16.23
N SER A 57 8.79 -2.29 15.87
CA SER A 57 8.95 -1.35 14.76
C SER A 57 8.82 -1.90 13.32
N GLY A 58 8.34 -3.14 13.14
CA GLY A 58 8.21 -3.77 11.82
C GLY A 58 9.51 -3.82 11.00
N ILE A 59 9.39 -4.11 9.71
CA ILE A 59 10.49 -4.07 8.72
C ILE A 59 10.20 -2.94 7.73
N GLY A 60 11.16 -2.04 7.55
CA GLY A 60 11.03 -0.91 6.62
C GLY A 60 11.75 -1.12 5.30
N PHE A 61 11.12 -0.72 4.21
CA PHE A 61 11.65 -0.68 2.85
C PHE A 61 11.62 0.76 2.34
N ASP A 62 12.47 1.10 1.38
CA ASP A 62 12.47 2.42 0.74
C ASP A 62 11.44 2.55 -0.39
N ARG A 63 10.77 1.44 -0.76
CA ARG A 63 9.74 1.38 -1.80
C ARG A 63 8.61 0.41 -1.44
N SER A 64 7.37 0.80 -1.74
CA SER A 64 6.17 -0.04 -1.56
C SER A 64 6.23 -1.41 -2.26
N ASP A 65 6.84 -1.52 -3.44
CA ASP A 65 6.88 -2.79 -4.17
C ASP A 65 7.77 -3.83 -3.46
N LEU A 66 8.84 -3.41 -2.80
CA LEU A 66 9.68 -4.30 -2.00
C LEU A 66 8.93 -4.83 -0.77
N ALA A 67 8.15 -3.98 -0.09
CA ALA A 67 7.29 -4.41 1.01
C ALA A 67 6.25 -5.44 0.55
N VAL A 68 5.66 -5.25 -0.64
CA VAL A 68 4.72 -6.21 -1.23
C VAL A 68 5.42 -7.53 -1.61
N ILE A 69 6.63 -7.47 -2.19
CA ILE A 69 7.43 -8.68 -2.48
C ILE A 69 7.73 -9.46 -1.20
N ALA A 70 8.09 -8.77 -0.11
CA ALA A 70 8.29 -9.43 1.19
C ALA A 70 6.99 -10.07 1.71
N ALA A 71 5.84 -9.40 1.59
CA ALA A 71 4.54 -9.97 1.97
C ALA A 71 4.21 -11.25 1.16
N MET A 72 4.52 -11.25 -0.14
CA MET A 72 4.36 -12.42 -1.01
C MET A 72 5.23 -13.60 -0.59
N ASN A 73 6.38 -13.35 0.04
CA ASN A 73 7.28 -14.37 0.58
C ASN A 73 6.97 -14.72 2.05
N HIS A 74 5.73 -14.49 2.49
CA HIS A 74 5.24 -14.82 3.83
C HIS A 74 5.97 -14.11 4.98
N VAL A 75 6.65 -12.99 4.71
CA VAL A 75 7.42 -12.27 5.75
C VAL A 75 6.49 -11.52 6.71
N GLY A 76 5.36 -11.02 6.22
CA GLY A 76 4.50 -10.14 7.01
C GLY A 76 3.28 -9.61 6.26
N VAL A 77 2.68 -8.57 6.83
CA VAL A 77 1.58 -7.81 6.22
C VAL A 77 2.14 -6.48 5.73
N ALA A 78 1.89 -6.16 4.46
CA ALA A 78 2.31 -4.89 3.86
C ALA A 78 1.11 -3.97 3.63
N MET A 79 1.36 -2.66 3.61
CA MET A 79 0.38 -1.70 3.09
C MET A 79 0.45 -1.64 1.56
N GLY A 80 -0.48 -2.32 0.91
CA GLY A 80 -0.62 -2.33 -0.54
C GLY A 80 -1.32 -1.10 -1.09
N ARG A 81 -0.80 -0.55 -2.20
CA ARG A 81 -1.49 0.42 -3.05
C ARG A 81 -2.50 -0.34 -3.92
N LYS A 82 -3.81 -0.14 -3.71
CA LYS A 82 -4.90 -0.94 -4.31
C LYS A 82 -4.68 -1.25 -5.79
N ARG A 83 -4.46 -0.23 -6.64
CA ARG A 83 -4.23 -0.40 -8.08
C ARG A 83 -3.00 -1.28 -8.42
N LEU A 84 -1.94 -1.22 -7.63
CA LEU A 84 -0.71 -1.99 -7.88
C LEU A 84 -0.82 -3.44 -7.41
N VAL A 85 -1.57 -3.70 -6.35
CA VAL A 85 -1.77 -5.06 -5.81
C VAL A 85 -2.99 -5.77 -6.38
N GLN A 86 -3.85 -5.05 -7.14
CA GLN A 86 -5.12 -5.54 -7.67
C GLN A 86 -4.99 -6.89 -8.39
N LYS A 87 -4.05 -7.01 -9.34
CA LYS A 87 -3.84 -8.27 -10.09
C LYS A 87 -3.50 -9.45 -9.18
N ARG A 88 -2.74 -9.21 -8.10
CA ARG A 88 -2.33 -10.24 -7.13
C ARG A 88 -3.46 -10.62 -6.17
N LEU A 89 -4.35 -9.68 -5.87
CA LEU A 89 -5.59 -9.94 -5.14
C LEU A 89 -6.54 -10.79 -6.00
N GLU A 90 -6.68 -10.46 -7.28
CA GLU A 90 -7.52 -11.19 -8.23
C GLU A 90 -7.02 -12.61 -8.50
N SER A 91 -5.69 -12.81 -8.58
CA SER A 91 -5.10 -14.14 -8.74
C SER A 91 -5.08 -14.98 -7.45
N GLY A 92 -5.36 -14.37 -6.29
CA GLY A 92 -5.28 -15.03 -4.99
C GLY A 92 -3.86 -15.21 -4.44
N GLU A 93 -2.83 -14.67 -5.10
CA GLU A 93 -1.45 -14.61 -4.56
C GLU A 93 -1.40 -13.83 -3.24
N LEU A 94 -2.18 -12.75 -3.17
CA LEU A 94 -2.39 -11.95 -1.98
C LEU A 94 -3.87 -11.93 -1.63
N ILE A 95 -4.16 -11.66 -0.37
CA ILE A 95 -5.49 -11.35 0.12
C ILE A 95 -5.47 -10.04 0.91
N ALA A 96 -6.64 -9.45 1.06
CA ALA A 96 -6.89 -8.33 1.97
C ALA A 96 -7.53 -8.88 3.26
N PRO A 97 -6.74 -9.20 4.31
CA PRO A 97 -7.26 -9.87 5.51
C PRO A 97 -8.33 -9.05 6.26
N PHE A 98 -8.39 -7.75 6.03
CA PHE A 98 -9.35 -6.82 6.66
C PHE A 98 -10.38 -6.26 5.67
N GLY A 99 -10.62 -6.95 4.54
CA GLY A 99 -11.64 -6.57 3.56
C GLY A 99 -11.47 -5.15 3.02
N ASP A 100 -12.55 -4.36 3.09
CA ASP A 100 -12.64 -3.01 2.51
C ASP A 100 -12.08 -1.89 3.39
N MET A 101 -11.34 -2.24 4.45
CA MET A 101 -10.64 -1.28 5.32
C MET A 101 -9.49 -0.63 4.57
N THR A 102 -9.82 0.36 3.74
CA THR A 102 -8.91 1.08 2.86
C THR A 102 -8.81 2.54 3.29
N LEU A 103 -7.59 3.08 3.22
CA LEU A 103 -7.32 4.49 3.50
C LEU A 103 -7.20 5.25 2.17
N LYS A 104 -7.87 6.39 2.06
CA LYS A 104 -7.80 7.24 0.87
C LYS A 104 -6.43 7.91 0.81
N CYS A 105 -5.69 7.65 -0.27
CA CYS A 105 -4.46 8.37 -0.55
C CYS A 105 -4.80 9.80 -1.01
N HIS A 106 -4.27 10.81 -0.31
CA HIS A 106 -4.46 12.23 -0.65
C HIS A 106 -3.37 12.76 -1.58
N GLN A 107 -2.32 11.98 -1.88
CA GLN A 107 -1.30 12.40 -2.84
C GLN A 107 -1.83 12.25 -4.27
N HIS A 108 -1.54 13.27 -5.08
CA HIS A 108 -1.92 13.33 -6.49
C HIS A 108 -0.68 13.59 -7.34
N TYR A 109 -0.70 13.07 -8.57
CA TYR A 109 0.29 13.39 -9.58
C TYR A 109 -0.19 14.60 -10.38
N TYR A 110 0.75 15.51 -10.69
CA TYR A 110 0.50 16.66 -11.55
C TYR A 110 1.33 16.52 -12.81
N VAL A 111 0.73 16.80 -13.96
CA VAL A 111 1.45 16.99 -15.22
C VAL A 111 1.70 18.48 -15.38
N THR A 112 2.96 18.87 -15.56
CA THR A 112 3.38 20.27 -15.66
C THR A 112 4.31 20.48 -16.85
N THR A 113 4.22 21.65 -17.45
CA THR A 113 5.03 22.08 -18.59
C THR A 113 5.56 23.49 -18.33
N LEU A 114 6.74 23.82 -18.86
CA LEU A 114 7.26 25.18 -18.76
C LEU A 114 6.30 26.17 -19.46
N PRO A 115 6.11 27.38 -18.90
CA PRO A 115 5.33 28.43 -19.54
C PRO A 115 5.79 28.68 -20.98
N GLY A 116 4.84 28.76 -21.92
CA GLY A 116 5.12 29.04 -23.33
C GLY A 116 5.71 27.87 -24.13
N ARG A 117 5.89 26.68 -23.54
CA ARG A 117 6.31 25.45 -24.25
C ARG A 117 5.15 24.49 -24.48
N GLN A 118 4.19 24.91 -25.29
CA GLN A 118 3.16 24.03 -25.85
C GLN A 118 3.62 23.52 -27.21
N TRP A 119 4.05 22.26 -27.25
CA TRP A 119 4.44 21.59 -28.48
C TRP A 119 3.44 20.47 -28.76
N PRO A 120 3.06 20.21 -30.03
CA PRO A 120 2.08 19.17 -30.36
C PRO A 120 2.41 17.79 -29.77
N LYS A 121 3.70 17.44 -29.66
CA LYS A 121 4.15 16.19 -29.02
C LYS A 121 3.90 16.11 -27.51
N ILE A 122 3.92 17.26 -26.83
CA ILE A 122 3.60 17.36 -25.40
C ILE A 122 2.09 17.19 -25.22
N ASP A 123 1.30 17.90 -26.03
CA ASP A 123 -0.16 17.81 -25.98
C ASP A 123 -0.62 16.37 -26.28
N ALA A 124 -0.07 15.74 -27.31
CA ALA A 124 -0.35 14.33 -27.64
C ALA A 124 -0.02 13.37 -26.48
N PHE A 125 1.08 13.63 -25.74
CA PHE A 125 1.43 12.82 -24.57
C PHE A 125 0.48 13.05 -23.39
N ILE A 126 0.08 14.30 -23.15
CA ILE A 126 -0.89 14.66 -22.11
C ILE A 126 -2.26 14.04 -22.42
N GLU A 127 -2.73 14.14 -23.65
CA GLU A 127 -3.96 13.49 -24.12
C GLU A 127 -3.90 11.97 -23.95
N TRP A 128 -2.78 11.34 -24.35
CA TRP A 128 -2.57 9.92 -24.12
C TRP A 128 -2.64 9.56 -22.63
N LEU A 129 -2.00 10.33 -21.74
CA LEU A 129 -2.07 10.09 -20.29
C LEU A 129 -3.51 10.18 -19.76
N HIS A 130 -4.28 11.17 -20.21
CA HIS A 130 -5.69 11.32 -19.80
C HIS A 130 -6.60 10.21 -20.34
N SER A 131 -6.25 9.59 -21.47
CA SER A 131 -7.00 8.44 -22.00
C SER A 131 -6.86 7.16 -21.16
N LEU A 132 -5.87 7.09 -20.26
CA LEU A 132 -5.59 5.92 -19.42
C LEU A 132 -6.22 6.00 -18.02
N THR A 133 -6.75 7.16 -17.63
CA THR A 133 -7.37 7.41 -16.32
C THR A 133 -8.87 7.21 -16.33
#